data_AF-W5II63-F1
#
_entry.id   AF-W5II63-F1
#
_cell.length_a   1.000
_cell.length_b   1.000
_cell.length_c   1.000
_cell.angle_alpha   90.00
_cell.angle_beta   90.00
_cell.angle_gamma   90.00
#
_symmetry.space_group_name_H-M   'P 1'
#
loop_
_entity.id
_entity.type
_entity.pdbx_description
1 polymer ?
#
loop_
_entity_poly.entity_id
_entity_poly.type
_entity_poly.pdbx_seq_one_letter_code
_entity_poly.pdbx_strand_id
1 'polypeptide(L)'
;MQYLDRVLPTLLSILPIIFSVMQFKQGQRMEQYEKSQKIYDDARHAQEVEAKAASFISRYDQERRLIPLCAIASMYDRSKNYSRNIYREYCSCTSEIQNSILKACGLDLRVRSIDKFYEVCLGKLTQMLEKTFPSDKKIFYDNGKYFQFCLERCGSESLSYLEYEYEDRLTDILSYAFRNADSFATPINTACREFNFAKCSDREACQFVTTIARYSAIYYRSDEILTLENSFGSPEWDEGIQTMEDLFLIALFNIYVYLVLVK
;
A
#
# COMPACT_ATOMS: atom_id res chain seq x y z
N MET A 1 41.67 60.02 43.97
CA MET A 1 41.08 59.90 42.61
C MET A 1 41.94 59.08 41.64
N GLN A 2 43.28 59.16 41.63
CA GLN A 2 44.13 58.44 40.65
C GLN A 2 44.11 56.90 40.69
N TYR A 3 43.72 56.27 41.80
CA TYR A 3 43.67 54.80 41.88
C TYR A 3 42.42 54.21 41.21
N LEU A 4 41.30 54.94 41.21
CA LEU A 4 40.09 54.50 40.52
C LEU A 4 40.24 54.56 39.00
N ASP A 5 40.92 55.58 38.46
CA ASP A 5 41.11 55.78 37.02
C ASP A 5 41.99 54.72 36.33
N ARG A 6 42.89 54.05 37.08
CA ARG A 6 43.72 52.95 36.54
C ARG A 6 43.09 51.56 36.69
N VAL A 7 42.19 51.40 37.66
CA VAL A 7 41.61 50.09 38.01
C VAL A 7 40.26 49.87 37.29
N LEU A 8 39.50 50.93 37.01
CA LEU A 8 38.25 50.84 36.25
C LEU A 8 38.42 50.25 34.83
N PRO A 9 39.39 50.69 34.00
CA PRO A 9 39.52 50.22 32.62
C PRO A 9 40.00 48.76 32.54
N THR A 10 40.81 48.33 33.51
CA THR A 10 41.31 46.95 33.60
C THR A 10 40.23 45.98 34.09
N LEU A 11 39.36 46.40 35.00
CA LEU A 11 38.18 45.60 35.37
C LEU A 11 37.17 45.49 34.22
N LEU A 12 36.97 46.56 33.45
CA LEU A 12 36.05 46.56 32.30
C LEU A 12 36.49 45.64 31.15
N SER A 13 37.79 45.40 30.96
CA SER A 13 38.30 44.56 29.87
C SER A 13 38.28 43.05 30.19
N ILE A 14 38.26 42.67 31.47
CA ILE A 14 38.29 41.28 31.92
C ILE A 14 36.88 40.66 31.99
N LEU A 15 35.88 41.47 32.36
CA LEU A 15 34.47 41.06 32.45
C LEU A 15 33.94 40.39 31.16
N PRO A 16 34.13 40.97 29.96
CA PRO A 16 33.67 40.36 28.71
C PRO A 16 34.31 38.99 28.45
N ILE A 17 35.58 38.81 28.78
CA ILE A 17 36.30 37.54 28.61
C ILE A 17 35.69 36.46 29.51
N ILE A 18 35.40 36.80 30.77
CA ILE A 18 34.73 35.90 31.71
C ILE A 18 33.32 35.55 31.22
N PHE A 19 32.55 36.55 30.79
CA PHE A 19 31.21 36.33 30.21
C PHE A 19 31.25 35.44 28.97
N SER A 20 32.20 35.65 28.05
CA SER A 20 32.36 34.81 26.86
C SER A 20 32.71 33.36 27.21
N VAL A 21 33.59 33.11 28.18
CA VAL A 21 33.93 31.76 28.65
C VAL A 21 32.72 31.09 29.31
N MET A 22 31.95 31.82 30.11
CA MET A 22 30.73 31.30 30.75
C MET A 22 29.64 30.98 29.71
N GLN A 23 29.42 31.87 28.73
CA GLN A 23 28.48 31.64 27.62
C GLN A 23 28.89 30.43 26.78
N PHE A 24 30.19 30.25 26.51
CA PHE A 24 30.68 29.09 25.76
C PHE A 24 30.43 27.77 26.53
N LYS A 25 30.74 27.74 27.83
CA LYS A 25 30.46 26.57 28.68
C LYS A 25 28.97 26.30 28.81
N GLN A 26 28.13 27.33 28.93
CA GLN A 26 26.68 27.19 28.92
C GLN A 26 26.17 26.66 27.58
N GLY A 27 26.70 27.14 26.46
CA GLY A 27 26.35 26.67 25.12
C GLY A 27 26.65 25.18 24.92
N GLN A 28 27.85 24.72 25.32
CA GLN A 28 28.20 23.29 25.26
C GLN A 28 27.28 22.43 26.15
N ARG A 29 26.93 22.93 27.34
CA ARG A 29 26.01 22.23 28.24
C ARG A 29 24.61 22.15 27.63
N MET A 30 24.14 23.24 27.00
CA MET A 30 22.85 23.30 26.33
C MET A 30 22.80 22.31 25.16
N GLU A 31 23.85 22.24 24.34
CA GLU A 31 23.94 21.29 23.23
C GLU A 31 23.91 19.83 23.71
N GLN A 32 24.56 19.53 24.84
CA GLN A 32 24.49 18.21 25.46
C GLN A 32 23.07 17.88 25.97
N TYR A 33 22.39 18.84 26.61
CA TYR A 33 21.02 18.67 27.05
C TYR A 33 20.05 18.48 25.87
N GLU A 34 20.19 19.24 24.79
CA GLU A 34 19.38 19.10 23.57
C GLU A 34 19.56 17.72 22.94
N LYS A 35 20.81 17.22 22.86
CA LYS A 35 21.11 15.87 22.36
C LYS A 35 20.46 14.79 23.23
N SER A 36 20.61 14.89 24.54
CA SER A 36 19.98 13.93 25.46
C SER A 36 18.46 13.98 25.37
N GLN A 37 17.86 15.17 25.37
CA GLN A 37 16.41 15.34 25.25
C GLN A 37 15.89 14.75 23.96
N LYS A 38 16.56 15.03 22.83
CA LYS A 38 16.21 14.43 21.53
C LYS A 38 16.24 12.90 21.58
N ILE A 39 17.25 12.30 22.20
CA ILE A 39 17.32 10.83 22.36
C ILE A 39 16.11 10.29 23.14
N TYR A 40 15.72 10.97 24.23
CA TYR A 40 14.56 10.54 25.02
C TYR A 40 13.24 10.74 24.29
N ASP A 41 13.08 11.85 23.57
CA ASP A 41 11.88 12.13 22.79
C ASP A 41 11.75 11.16 21.61
N ASP A 42 12.86 10.85 20.91
CA ASP A 42 12.91 9.85 19.84
C ASP A 42 12.55 8.45 20.38
N ALA A 43 13.07 8.07 21.56
CA ALA A 43 12.75 6.79 22.19
C ALA A 43 11.28 6.69 22.61
N ARG A 44 10.70 7.77 23.16
CA ARG A 44 9.28 7.81 23.54
C ARG A 44 8.39 7.74 22.30
N HIS A 45 8.74 8.48 21.25
CA HIS A 45 8.00 8.48 19.98
C HIS A 45 8.00 7.07 19.35
N ALA A 46 9.16 6.39 19.34
CA ALA A 46 9.25 5.01 18.86
C ALA A 46 8.35 4.06 19.67
N GLN A 47 8.37 4.15 21.00
CA GLN A 47 7.49 3.34 21.87
C GLN A 47 6.01 3.63 21.62
N GLU A 48 5.63 4.89 21.40
CA GLU A 48 4.24 5.25 21.07
C GLU A 48 3.80 4.68 19.72
N VAL A 49 4.67 4.73 18.70
CA VAL A 49 4.41 4.15 17.38
C VAL A 49 4.22 2.63 17.49
N GLU A 50 5.12 1.95 18.20
CA GLU A 50 5.04 0.50 18.43
C GLU A 50 3.77 0.12 19.21
N ALA A 51 3.43 0.87 20.27
CA ALA A 51 2.21 0.64 21.05
C ALA A 51 0.94 0.84 20.22
N LYS A 52 0.88 1.88 19.38
CA LYS A 52 -0.25 2.12 18.46
C LYS A 52 -0.36 1.00 17.42
N ALA A 53 0.76 0.54 16.87
CA ALA A 53 0.77 -0.58 15.92
C ALA A 53 0.29 -1.88 16.58
N ALA A 54 0.79 -2.20 17.78
CA ALA A 54 0.35 -3.39 18.53
C ALA A 54 -1.14 -3.31 18.91
N SER A 55 -1.61 -2.14 19.33
CA SER A 55 -3.04 -1.91 19.64
C SER A 55 -3.93 -2.10 18.42
N PHE A 56 -3.51 -1.61 17.25
CA PHE A 56 -4.22 -1.82 15.99
C PHE A 56 -4.32 -3.31 15.65
N ILE A 57 -3.19 -4.03 15.67
CA ILE A 57 -3.14 -5.47 15.35
C ILE A 57 -4.02 -6.27 16.32
N SER A 58 -3.93 -5.98 17.62
CA SER A 58 -4.75 -6.67 18.62
C SER A 58 -6.24 -6.42 18.44
N ARG A 59 -6.64 -5.22 18.02
CA ARG A 59 -8.05 -4.88 17.76
C ARG A 59 -8.61 -5.65 16.56
N TYR A 60 -7.81 -5.82 15.52
CA TYR A 60 -8.18 -6.45 14.25
C TYR A 60 -7.60 -7.85 14.07
N ASP A 61 -7.38 -8.58 15.16
CA ASP A 61 -6.75 -9.91 15.12
C ASP A 61 -7.47 -10.88 14.18
N GLN A 62 -8.82 -10.85 14.18
CA GLN A 62 -9.66 -11.67 13.30
C GLN A 62 -9.63 -11.24 11.82
N GLU A 63 -9.30 -9.97 11.55
CA GLU A 63 -9.21 -9.40 10.21
C GLU A 63 -7.75 -9.16 9.79
N ARG A 64 -6.78 -9.73 10.51
CA ARG A 64 -5.34 -9.49 10.31
C ARG A 64 -4.88 -9.79 8.88
N ARG A 65 -5.55 -10.74 8.20
CA ARG A 65 -5.31 -11.09 6.80
C ARG A 65 -5.58 -9.93 5.82
N LEU A 66 -6.38 -8.94 6.21
CA LEU A 66 -6.71 -7.75 5.40
C LEU A 66 -5.70 -6.62 5.53
N ILE A 67 -4.71 -6.73 6.42
CA ILE A 67 -3.67 -5.70 6.63
C ILE A 67 -2.92 -5.33 5.33
N PRO A 68 -2.53 -6.28 4.45
CA PRO A 68 -1.97 -5.93 3.15
C PRO A 68 -2.91 -5.06 2.30
N LEU A 69 -4.22 -5.34 2.33
CA LEU A 69 -5.23 -4.55 1.61
C LEU A 69 -5.40 -3.16 2.21
N CYS A 70 -5.22 -2.99 3.53
CA CYS A 70 -5.20 -1.68 4.18
C CYS A 70 -4.08 -0.78 3.62
N ALA A 71 -2.90 -1.36 3.35
CA ALA A 71 -1.80 -0.63 2.74
C ALA A 71 -2.13 -0.20 1.30
N ILE A 72 -2.77 -1.07 0.52
CA ILE A 72 -3.24 -0.75 -0.84
C ILE A 72 -4.32 0.34 -0.80
N ALA A 73 -5.28 0.25 0.11
CA ALA A 73 -6.30 1.27 0.33
C ALA A 73 -5.65 2.65 0.61
N SER A 74 -4.68 2.68 1.52
CA SER A 74 -3.97 3.93 1.83
C SER A 74 -3.16 4.49 0.67
N MET A 75 -2.61 3.65 -0.21
CA MET A 75 -1.85 4.08 -1.40
C MET A 75 -2.76 4.49 -2.56
N TYR A 76 -3.94 3.89 -2.67
CA TYR A 76 -4.96 4.23 -3.66
C TYR A 76 -5.60 5.58 -3.35
N ASP A 77 -6.28 5.69 -2.20
CA ASP A 77 -6.90 6.93 -1.76
C ASP A 77 -7.20 6.88 -0.26
N ARG A 78 -6.29 7.44 0.54
CA ARG A 78 -6.44 7.54 2.00
C ARG A 78 -7.64 8.39 2.46
N SER A 79 -8.22 9.22 1.60
CA SER A 79 -9.35 10.09 1.93
C SER A 79 -10.70 9.44 1.69
N LYS A 80 -10.71 8.29 1.00
CA LYS A 80 -11.93 7.55 0.70
C LYS A 80 -12.55 6.95 1.96
N ASN A 81 -13.88 7.03 2.03
CA ASN A 81 -14.66 6.35 3.06
C ASN A 81 -14.87 4.87 2.69
N TYR A 82 -13.85 4.04 2.92
CA TYR A 82 -13.92 2.59 2.72
C TYR A 82 -15.03 1.95 3.57
N SER A 83 -15.62 0.86 3.08
CA SER A 83 -16.73 0.16 3.74
C SER A 83 -16.31 -0.52 5.06
N ARG A 84 -15.13 -1.16 5.11
CA ARG A 84 -14.62 -1.81 6.32
C ARG A 84 -13.98 -0.81 7.29
N ASN A 85 -14.16 -1.06 8.58
CA ASN A 85 -13.58 -0.20 9.62
C ASN A 85 -12.05 -0.28 9.67
N ILE A 86 -11.49 -1.49 9.47
CA ILE A 86 -10.03 -1.70 9.44
C ILE A 86 -9.35 -0.82 8.39
N TYR A 87 -9.92 -0.70 7.18
CA TYR A 87 -9.38 0.15 6.12
C TYR A 87 -9.39 1.63 6.51
N ARG A 88 -10.52 2.12 7.04
CA ARG A 88 -10.64 3.54 7.44
C ARG A 88 -9.70 3.92 8.58
N GLU A 89 -9.63 3.09 9.62
CA GLU A 89 -8.75 3.35 10.75
C GLU A 89 -7.27 3.29 10.35
N TYR A 90 -6.90 2.35 9.48
CA TYR A 90 -5.55 2.29 8.93
C TYR A 90 -5.21 3.51 8.07
N CYS A 91 -6.10 3.96 7.19
CA CYS A 91 -5.91 5.15 6.34
C CYS A 91 -5.80 6.46 7.15
N SER A 92 -6.40 6.48 8.34
CA SER A 92 -6.35 7.60 9.27
C SER A 92 -5.02 7.70 10.04
N CYS A 93 -4.25 6.62 10.08
CA CYS A 93 -2.94 6.60 10.72
C CYS A 93 -1.88 7.40 9.91
N THR A 94 -0.79 7.77 10.57
CA THR A 94 0.38 8.32 9.88
C THR A 94 1.10 7.20 9.11
N SER A 95 1.84 7.55 8.06
CA SER A 95 2.61 6.57 7.30
C SER A 95 3.64 5.83 8.14
N GLU A 96 4.12 6.44 9.23
CA GLU A 96 4.99 5.80 10.21
C GLU A 96 4.27 4.66 10.95
N ILE A 97 3.08 4.92 11.50
CA ILE A 97 2.27 3.91 12.19
C ILE A 97 1.84 2.81 11.22
N GLN A 98 1.39 3.18 10.01
CA GLN A 98 1.01 2.24 8.95
C GLN A 98 2.14 1.25 8.63
N ASN A 99 3.36 1.76 8.43
CA ASN A 99 4.52 0.93 8.14
C ASN A 99 4.99 0.14 9.37
N SER A 100 4.81 0.66 10.58
CA SER A 100 5.08 -0.09 11.82
C SER A 100 4.12 -1.27 11.98
N ILE A 101 2.85 -1.12 11.60
CA ILE A 101 1.87 -2.22 11.59
C ILE A 101 2.31 -3.32 10.61
N LEU A 102 2.72 -2.95 9.39
CA LEU A 102 3.21 -3.91 8.39
C LEU A 102 4.44 -4.66 8.88
N LYS A 103 5.41 -3.94 9.44
CA LYS A 103 6.63 -4.52 10.02
C LYS A 103 6.30 -5.48 11.18
N ALA A 104 5.40 -5.09 12.09
CA ALA A 104 4.98 -5.94 13.20
C ALA A 104 4.22 -7.20 12.73
N CYS A 105 3.62 -7.15 11.54
CA CYS A 105 3.03 -8.32 10.89
C CYS A 105 4.04 -9.20 10.13
N GLY A 106 5.32 -8.82 10.08
CA GLY A 106 6.34 -9.52 9.30
C GLY A 106 6.13 -9.37 7.79
N LEU A 107 5.56 -8.25 7.36
CA LEU A 107 5.29 -7.98 5.95
C LEU A 107 6.38 -7.07 5.36
N ASP A 108 6.91 -7.45 4.20
CA ASP A 108 7.88 -6.66 3.41
C ASP A 108 7.19 -5.59 2.54
N LEU A 109 5.90 -5.37 2.75
CA LEU A 109 5.12 -4.31 2.12
C LEU A 109 5.40 -2.97 2.80
N ARG A 110 5.45 -1.88 2.02
CA ARG A 110 5.63 -0.52 2.55
C ARG A 110 4.66 0.46 1.90
N VAL A 111 3.92 1.19 2.72
CA VAL A 111 3.12 2.34 2.28
C VAL A 111 4.05 3.50 1.97
N ARG A 112 3.94 4.00 0.74
CA ARG A 112 4.67 5.16 0.22
C ARG A 112 3.75 5.98 -0.67
N SER A 113 4.03 7.27 -0.80
CA SER A 113 3.33 8.12 -1.76
C SER A 113 3.77 7.74 -3.17
N ILE A 114 2.82 7.29 -3.98
CA ILE A 114 3.01 7.03 -5.41
C ILE A 114 2.00 7.93 -6.12
N ASP A 115 2.49 8.91 -6.87
CA ASP A 115 1.63 9.76 -7.69
C ASP A 115 0.87 8.89 -8.69
N LYS A 116 -0.45 9.07 -8.76
CA LYS A 116 -1.33 8.31 -9.67
C LYS A 116 -1.16 6.80 -9.54
N PHE A 117 -1.18 6.29 -8.31
CA PHE A 117 -0.96 4.88 -7.98
C PHE A 117 -1.85 3.94 -8.83
N TYR A 118 -3.12 4.27 -8.99
CA TYR A 118 -4.06 3.48 -9.79
C TYR A 118 -3.62 3.38 -11.25
N GLU A 119 -3.27 4.52 -11.87
CA GLU A 119 -2.87 4.59 -13.27
C GLU A 119 -1.53 3.90 -13.51
N VAL A 120 -0.61 3.95 -12.54
CA VAL A 120 0.64 3.18 -12.59
C VAL A 120 0.35 1.67 -12.63
N CYS A 121 -0.51 1.18 -11.74
CA CYS A 121 -0.91 -0.22 -11.69
C CYS A 121 -1.64 -0.65 -12.97
N LEU A 122 -2.64 0.12 -13.41
CA LEU A 122 -3.40 -0.16 -14.62
C LEU A 122 -2.52 -0.13 -15.87
N GLY A 123 -1.61 0.84 -15.96
CA GLY A 123 -0.64 0.95 -17.06
C GLY A 123 0.27 -0.27 -17.15
N LYS A 124 0.75 -0.79 -16.00
CA LYS A 124 1.56 -2.02 -15.97
C LYS A 124 0.77 -3.26 -16.37
N LEU A 125 -0.46 -3.40 -15.88
CA LEU A 125 -1.35 -4.49 -16.24
C LEU A 125 -1.64 -4.51 -17.75
N THR A 126 -2.05 -3.36 -18.30
CA THR A 126 -2.37 -3.23 -19.73
C THR A 126 -1.16 -3.48 -20.62
N GLN A 127 0.00 -2.91 -20.27
CA GLN A 127 1.26 -3.17 -20.98
C GLN A 127 1.62 -4.67 -20.98
N MET A 128 1.47 -5.34 -19.83
CA MET A 128 1.75 -6.77 -19.70
C MET A 128 0.81 -7.60 -20.60
N LEU A 129 -0.48 -7.31 -20.58
CA LEU A 129 -1.47 -8.00 -21.40
C LEU A 129 -1.24 -7.79 -22.89
N GLU A 130 -0.96 -6.56 -23.32
CA GLU A 130 -0.68 -6.25 -24.74
C GLU A 130 0.60 -6.92 -25.23
N LYS A 131 1.61 -7.08 -24.35
CA LYS A 131 2.83 -7.81 -24.68
C LYS A 131 2.59 -9.32 -24.78
N THR A 132 1.76 -9.87 -23.88
CA THR A 132 1.54 -11.32 -23.76
C THR A 132 0.53 -11.82 -24.79
N PHE A 133 -0.56 -11.09 -25.00
CA PHE A 133 -1.66 -11.42 -25.90
C PHE A 133 -2.01 -10.23 -26.82
N PRO A 134 -1.14 -9.86 -27.77
CA PRO A 134 -1.28 -8.65 -28.59
C PRO A 134 -2.55 -8.60 -29.45
N SER A 135 -3.11 -9.76 -29.82
CA SER A 135 -4.31 -9.86 -30.64
C SER A 135 -5.60 -9.97 -29.83
N ASP A 136 -5.52 -9.94 -28.50
CA ASP A 136 -6.67 -10.12 -27.63
C ASP A 136 -7.47 -8.83 -27.43
N LYS A 137 -8.65 -8.97 -26.84
CA LYS A 137 -9.57 -7.88 -26.56
C LYS A 137 -9.01 -6.95 -25.48
N LYS A 138 -8.96 -5.66 -25.79
CA LYS A 138 -8.61 -4.59 -24.84
C LYS A 138 -9.77 -4.30 -23.90
N ILE A 139 -9.90 -5.10 -22.84
CA ILE A 139 -11.02 -4.98 -21.89
C ILE A 139 -10.91 -3.78 -20.93
N PHE A 140 -9.69 -3.29 -20.69
CA PHE A 140 -9.41 -2.14 -19.82
C PHE A 140 -9.49 -0.80 -20.58
N TYR A 141 -10.56 -0.58 -21.32
CA TYR A 141 -10.81 0.69 -22.02
C TYR A 141 -11.29 1.79 -21.06
N ASP A 142 -11.33 3.04 -21.55
CA ASP A 142 -11.75 4.22 -20.77
C ASP A 142 -11.07 4.29 -19.40
N ASN A 143 -9.75 4.13 -19.37
CA ASN A 143 -8.94 4.07 -18.15
C ASN A 143 -9.41 3.01 -17.13
N GLY A 144 -9.81 1.84 -17.62
CA GLY A 144 -10.24 0.74 -16.75
C GLY A 144 -11.60 0.98 -16.09
N LYS A 145 -12.53 1.64 -16.80
CA LYS A 145 -13.87 2.04 -16.31
C LYS A 145 -14.53 1.02 -15.36
N TYR A 146 -14.69 -0.23 -15.78
CA TYR A 146 -15.34 -1.26 -14.96
C TYR A 146 -14.48 -1.73 -13.78
N PHE A 147 -13.16 -1.69 -13.90
CA PHE A 147 -12.28 -1.96 -12.77
C PHE A 147 -12.41 -0.86 -11.71
N GLN A 148 -12.45 0.40 -12.10
CA GLN A 148 -12.65 1.52 -11.17
C GLN A 148 -14.06 1.53 -10.56
N PHE A 149 -15.09 1.23 -11.36
CA PHE A 149 -16.48 1.16 -10.89
C PHE A 149 -16.72 0.04 -9.89
N CYS A 150 -15.90 -1.01 -9.90
CA CYS A 150 -15.93 -2.06 -8.89
C CYS A 150 -15.88 -1.49 -7.47
N LEU A 151 -15.00 -0.50 -7.25
CA LEU A 151 -14.92 0.21 -5.98
C LEU A 151 -15.94 1.35 -5.86
N GLU A 152 -16.10 2.17 -6.91
CA GLU A 152 -16.85 3.42 -6.82
C GLU A 152 -18.37 3.24 -6.80
N ARG A 153 -18.89 2.23 -7.49
CA ARG A 153 -20.33 2.01 -7.67
C ARG A 153 -20.78 0.75 -6.95
N CYS A 154 -19.96 -0.30 -7.02
CA CYS A 154 -20.32 -1.61 -6.49
C CYS A 154 -19.66 -1.93 -5.15
N GLY A 155 -18.80 -1.06 -4.61
CA GLY A 155 -17.89 -1.41 -3.51
C GLY A 155 -18.55 -2.04 -2.27
N SER A 156 -19.75 -1.59 -1.89
CA SER A 156 -20.51 -2.11 -0.75
C SER A 156 -21.30 -3.38 -1.05
N GLU A 157 -21.36 -3.82 -2.31
CA GLU A 157 -22.09 -5.01 -2.71
C GLU A 157 -21.33 -6.27 -2.28
N SER A 158 -22.08 -7.25 -1.74
CA SER A 158 -21.54 -8.54 -1.34
C SER A 158 -21.10 -9.34 -2.56
N LEU A 159 -20.00 -10.06 -2.40
CA LEU A 159 -19.62 -11.19 -3.23
C LEU A 159 -20.59 -12.35 -2.90
N SER A 160 -21.35 -12.81 -3.88
CA SER A 160 -22.33 -13.91 -3.80
C SER A 160 -21.64 -15.29 -3.78
N TYR A 161 -22.30 -16.34 -3.26
CA TYR A 161 -21.75 -17.70 -3.24
C TYR A 161 -21.67 -18.37 -4.64
N LEU A 162 -22.43 -17.89 -5.63
CA LEU A 162 -22.33 -18.34 -7.03
C LEU A 162 -21.01 -17.97 -7.72
N GLU A 163 -20.10 -17.30 -6.99
CA GLU A 163 -18.87 -16.75 -7.52
C GLU A 163 -17.71 -17.73 -7.57
N TYR A 164 -17.74 -18.83 -6.80
CA TYR A 164 -16.69 -19.86 -6.86
C TYR A 164 -16.60 -20.51 -8.24
N GLU A 165 -17.75 -20.95 -8.80
CA GLU A 165 -17.77 -21.53 -10.14
C GLU A 165 -17.40 -20.49 -11.22
N TYR A 166 -17.84 -19.25 -11.04
CA TYR A 166 -17.49 -18.14 -11.93
C TYR A 166 -15.98 -17.88 -11.98
N GLU A 167 -15.35 -17.84 -10.81
CA GLU A 167 -13.93 -17.61 -10.65
C GLU A 167 -13.10 -18.80 -11.14
N ASP A 168 -13.48 -20.03 -10.80
CA ASP A 168 -12.82 -21.26 -11.25
C ASP A 168 -12.77 -21.31 -12.78
N ARG A 169 -13.87 -20.98 -13.45
CA ARG A 169 -13.91 -20.95 -14.92
C ARG A 169 -13.05 -19.85 -15.52
N LEU A 170 -13.02 -18.66 -14.92
CA LEU A 170 -12.12 -17.58 -15.37
C LEU A 170 -10.64 -17.93 -15.15
N THR A 171 -10.33 -18.53 -14.01
CA THR A 171 -8.98 -18.93 -13.66
C THR A 171 -8.47 -20.08 -14.52
N ASP A 172 -9.32 -21.04 -14.90
CA ASP A 172 -9.01 -22.08 -15.89
C ASP A 172 -8.58 -21.48 -17.23
N ILE A 173 -9.39 -20.55 -17.78
CA ILE A 173 -9.11 -19.90 -19.08
C ILE A 173 -7.78 -19.14 -19.03
N LEU A 174 -7.59 -18.31 -17.99
CA LEU A 174 -6.40 -17.48 -17.86
C LEU A 174 -5.15 -18.33 -17.59
N SER A 175 -5.21 -19.25 -16.63
CA SER A 175 -4.07 -20.09 -16.26
C SER A 175 -3.61 -20.95 -17.45
N TYR A 176 -4.53 -21.50 -18.23
CA TYR A 176 -4.20 -22.24 -19.44
C TYR A 176 -3.47 -21.35 -20.45
N ALA A 177 -3.97 -20.15 -20.73
CA ALA A 177 -3.35 -19.26 -21.70
C ALA A 177 -1.94 -18.79 -21.25
N PHE A 178 -1.79 -18.38 -19.99
CA PHE A 178 -0.51 -17.93 -19.46
C PHE A 178 0.54 -19.06 -19.42
N ARG A 179 0.16 -20.28 -19.03
CA ARG A 179 1.08 -21.43 -18.99
C ARG A 179 1.59 -21.86 -20.37
N ASN A 180 0.74 -21.74 -21.39
CA ASN A 180 1.14 -22.09 -22.76
C ASN A 180 1.96 -20.99 -23.44
N ALA A 181 1.96 -19.76 -22.90
CA ALA A 181 2.66 -18.60 -23.43
C ALA A 181 2.38 -18.34 -24.94
N ASP A 182 1.18 -18.69 -25.41
CA ASP A 182 0.79 -18.52 -26.81
C ASP A 182 0.33 -17.08 -27.07
N SER A 183 1.15 -16.31 -27.80
CA SER A 183 0.85 -14.93 -28.17
C SER A 183 -0.35 -14.77 -29.11
N PHE A 184 -0.80 -15.85 -29.76
CA PHE A 184 -2.01 -15.84 -30.59
C PHE A 184 -3.28 -16.18 -29.80
N ALA A 185 -3.14 -16.65 -28.56
CA ALA A 185 -4.28 -16.89 -27.70
C ALA A 185 -5.03 -15.59 -27.38
N THR A 186 -6.35 -15.70 -27.25
CA THR A 186 -7.22 -14.58 -26.89
C THR A 186 -8.06 -14.91 -25.64
N PRO A 187 -7.43 -15.19 -24.48
CA PRO A 187 -8.15 -15.62 -23.28
C PRO A 187 -9.23 -14.64 -22.82
N ILE A 188 -8.99 -13.32 -22.93
CA ILE A 188 -9.94 -12.29 -22.53
C ILE A 188 -11.15 -12.31 -23.47
N ASN A 189 -10.92 -12.40 -24.79
CA ASN A 189 -12.01 -12.51 -25.75
C ASN A 189 -12.81 -13.81 -25.57
N THR A 190 -12.14 -14.94 -25.28
CA THR A 190 -12.78 -16.22 -24.97
C THR A 190 -13.68 -16.08 -23.73
N ALA A 191 -13.16 -15.54 -22.64
CA ALA A 191 -13.93 -15.29 -21.42
C ALA A 191 -15.10 -14.32 -21.69
N CYS A 192 -14.90 -13.23 -22.43
CA CYS A 192 -15.97 -12.31 -22.78
C CYS A 192 -17.15 -12.99 -23.51
N ARG A 193 -16.86 -13.99 -24.36
CA ARG A 193 -17.88 -14.76 -25.08
C ARG A 193 -18.58 -15.75 -24.16
N GLU A 194 -17.83 -16.49 -23.35
CA GLU A 194 -18.36 -17.50 -22.42
C GLU A 194 -19.31 -16.87 -21.39
N PHE A 195 -18.90 -15.75 -20.79
CA PHE A 195 -19.69 -15.03 -19.79
C PHE A 195 -20.63 -13.97 -20.38
N ASN A 196 -20.76 -13.91 -21.71
CA ASN A 196 -21.65 -12.97 -22.41
C ASN A 196 -21.50 -11.51 -21.93
N PHE A 197 -20.25 -11.06 -21.78
CA PHE A 197 -19.89 -9.76 -21.18
C PHE A 197 -20.62 -8.57 -21.83
N ALA A 198 -20.91 -8.64 -23.12
CA ALA A 198 -21.62 -7.58 -23.85
C ALA A 198 -23.06 -7.32 -23.36
N LYS A 199 -23.65 -8.26 -22.61
CA LYS A 199 -25.02 -8.17 -22.10
C LYS A 199 -25.10 -8.25 -20.57
N CYS A 200 -23.97 -8.34 -19.89
CA CYS A 200 -23.96 -8.41 -18.43
C CYS A 200 -24.28 -7.04 -17.81
N SER A 201 -24.77 -7.06 -16.58
CA SER A 201 -25.02 -5.86 -15.79
C SER A 201 -23.72 -5.13 -15.45
N ASP A 202 -23.80 -3.85 -15.08
CA ASP A 202 -22.62 -3.07 -14.67
C ASP A 202 -21.88 -3.75 -13.50
N ARG A 203 -22.61 -4.35 -12.55
CA ARG A 203 -22.03 -5.10 -11.42
C ARG A 203 -21.24 -6.32 -11.90
N GLU A 204 -21.86 -7.16 -12.73
CA GLU A 204 -21.19 -8.34 -13.29
C GLU A 204 -19.98 -7.95 -14.13
N ALA A 205 -20.08 -6.84 -14.89
CA ALA A 205 -18.95 -6.31 -15.66
C ALA A 205 -17.80 -5.86 -14.74
N CYS A 206 -18.11 -5.19 -13.63
CA CYS A 206 -17.12 -4.78 -12.63
C CYS A 206 -16.40 -6.00 -12.03
N GLN A 207 -17.15 -7.02 -11.64
CA GLN A 207 -16.59 -8.25 -11.08
C GLN A 207 -15.72 -8.96 -12.12
N PHE A 208 -16.24 -9.18 -13.32
CA PHE A 208 -15.54 -9.82 -14.43
C PHE A 208 -14.18 -9.18 -14.71
N VAL A 209 -14.18 -7.87 -14.92
CA VAL A 209 -12.97 -7.11 -15.26
C VAL A 209 -11.97 -7.12 -14.11
N THR A 210 -12.45 -7.03 -12.87
CA THR A 210 -11.59 -7.02 -11.69
C THR A 210 -10.96 -8.39 -11.43
N THR A 211 -11.72 -9.47 -11.62
CA THR A 211 -11.21 -10.86 -11.52
C THR A 211 -10.18 -11.13 -12.62
N ILE A 212 -10.43 -10.70 -13.85
CA ILE A 212 -9.42 -10.76 -14.92
C ILE A 212 -8.15 -10.00 -14.53
N ALA A 213 -8.29 -8.78 -14.00
CA ALA A 213 -7.15 -7.94 -13.61
C ALA A 213 -6.27 -8.64 -12.56
N ARG A 214 -6.93 -9.18 -11.51
CA ARG A 214 -6.27 -9.93 -10.44
C ARG A 214 -5.50 -11.13 -10.98
N TYR A 215 -6.18 -12.02 -11.70
CA TYR A 215 -5.59 -13.30 -12.10
C TYR A 215 -4.60 -13.19 -13.24
N SER A 216 -4.76 -12.20 -14.12
CA SER A 216 -3.75 -11.89 -15.12
C SER A 216 -2.42 -11.50 -14.48
N ALA A 217 -2.44 -10.71 -13.39
CA ALA A 217 -1.24 -10.36 -12.66
C ALA A 217 -0.60 -11.59 -11.98
N ILE A 218 -1.42 -12.44 -11.35
CA ILE A 218 -0.97 -13.66 -10.66
C ILE A 218 -0.31 -14.63 -11.65
N TYR A 219 -0.98 -14.97 -12.75
CA TYR A 219 -0.49 -15.99 -13.68
C TYR A 219 0.66 -15.53 -14.56
N TYR A 220 0.82 -14.23 -14.79
CA TYR A 220 1.96 -13.72 -15.53
C TYR A 220 3.31 -14.04 -14.85
N ARG A 221 3.34 -14.09 -13.51
CA ARG A 221 4.56 -14.28 -12.71
C ARG A 221 4.43 -15.37 -11.64
N SER A 222 3.58 -16.36 -11.88
CA SER A 222 3.36 -17.45 -10.91
C SER A 222 4.67 -18.16 -10.52
N ASP A 223 5.60 -18.28 -11.47
CA ASP A 223 6.83 -19.05 -11.29
C ASP A 223 7.95 -18.24 -10.64
N GLU A 224 7.96 -16.91 -10.81
CA GLU A 224 8.99 -16.02 -10.23
C GLU A 224 8.79 -15.82 -8.72
N ILE A 225 7.55 -15.80 -8.23
CA ILE A 225 7.25 -15.49 -6.82
C ILE A 225 7.47 -16.66 -5.87
N LEU A 226 7.41 -17.91 -6.35
CA LEU A 226 7.83 -19.08 -5.57
C LEU A 226 9.31 -19.00 -5.12
N THR A 227 10.09 -18.10 -5.74
CA THR A 227 11.51 -17.89 -5.43
C THR A 227 11.79 -16.63 -4.60
N LEU A 228 10.78 -15.79 -4.32
CA LEU A 228 10.96 -14.60 -3.50
C LEU A 228 10.91 -14.96 -2.01
N GLU A 229 11.94 -14.56 -1.27
CA GLU A 229 11.95 -14.63 0.20
C GLU A 229 11.01 -13.61 0.86
N ASN A 230 10.48 -12.65 0.07
CA ASN A 230 9.69 -11.54 0.59
C ASN A 230 8.26 -11.98 0.95
N SER A 231 7.83 -11.66 2.17
CA SER A 231 6.48 -11.89 2.66
C SER A 231 5.63 -10.64 2.46
N PHE A 232 4.94 -10.51 1.32
CA PHE A 232 3.99 -9.41 1.11
C PHE A 232 2.61 -9.66 1.72
N GLY A 233 2.38 -10.88 2.23
CA GLY A 233 1.10 -11.40 2.67
C GLY A 233 0.34 -12.11 1.54
N SER A 234 -0.47 -13.11 1.90
CA SER A 234 -1.39 -13.79 0.98
C SER A 234 -2.82 -13.60 1.49
N PRO A 235 -3.50 -12.49 1.15
CA PRO A 235 -4.91 -12.37 1.43
C PRO A 235 -5.66 -13.36 0.52
N GLU A 236 -5.79 -14.62 0.91
CA GLU A 236 -6.54 -15.61 0.12
C GLU A 236 -8.05 -15.51 0.36
N TRP A 237 -8.83 -16.06 -0.57
CA TRP A 237 -10.28 -15.91 -0.65
C TRP A 237 -11.05 -16.53 0.52
N ASP A 238 -10.47 -17.47 1.27
CA ASP A 238 -11.30 -18.43 2.01
C ASP A 238 -12.08 -17.85 3.21
N GLU A 239 -11.68 -16.71 3.79
CA GLU A 239 -12.42 -16.14 4.94
C GLU A 239 -12.46 -14.61 5.04
N GLY A 240 -11.83 -13.85 4.12
CA GLY A 240 -11.67 -12.39 4.26
C GLY A 240 -12.31 -11.51 3.18
N ILE A 241 -12.48 -12.01 1.96
CA ILE A 241 -12.91 -11.21 0.81
C ILE A 241 -14.42 -11.36 0.65
N GLN A 242 -15.18 -10.31 0.98
CA GLN A 242 -16.64 -10.40 1.09
C GLN A 242 -17.37 -9.38 0.22
N THR A 243 -16.68 -8.35 -0.24
CA THR A 243 -17.29 -7.22 -0.96
C THR A 243 -16.54 -6.93 -2.25
N MET A 244 -17.19 -6.23 -3.18
CA MET A 244 -16.52 -5.73 -4.39
C MET A 244 -15.37 -4.76 -4.05
N GLU A 245 -15.45 -4.04 -2.92
CA GLU A 245 -14.33 -3.25 -2.40
C GLU A 245 -13.12 -4.14 -2.05
N ASP A 246 -13.34 -5.28 -1.38
CA ASP A 246 -12.29 -6.25 -1.09
C ASP A 246 -11.70 -6.82 -2.39
N LEU A 247 -12.56 -7.17 -3.37
CA LEU A 247 -12.15 -7.67 -4.69
C LEU A 247 -11.31 -6.64 -5.47
N PHE A 248 -11.66 -5.36 -5.40
CA PHE A 248 -10.89 -4.29 -6.00
C PHE A 248 -9.51 -4.15 -5.34
N LEU A 249 -9.48 -4.08 -4.00
CA LEU A 249 -8.23 -3.89 -3.26
C LEU A 249 -7.28 -5.07 -3.44
N ILE A 250 -7.80 -6.30 -3.47
CA ILE A 250 -6.98 -7.50 -3.71
C ILE A 250 -6.50 -7.59 -5.16
N ALA A 251 -7.29 -7.16 -6.14
CA ALA A 251 -6.82 -7.06 -7.52
C ALA A 251 -5.67 -6.05 -7.64
N LEU A 252 -5.80 -4.86 -7.05
CA LEU A 252 -4.72 -3.88 -7.01
C LEU A 252 -3.50 -4.36 -6.23
N PHE A 253 -3.69 -5.08 -5.12
CA PHE A 253 -2.60 -5.72 -4.38
C PHE A 253 -1.77 -6.61 -5.30
N ASN A 254 -2.44 -7.54 -6.01
CA ASN A 254 -1.76 -8.48 -6.90
C ASN A 254 -1.09 -7.76 -8.07
N ILE A 255 -1.73 -6.76 -8.69
CA ILE A 255 -1.09 -5.97 -9.74
C ILE A 255 0.17 -5.26 -9.21
N TYR A 256 0.08 -4.64 -8.03
CA TYR A 256 1.20 -3.91 -7.44
C TYR A 256 2.37 -4.83 -7.10
N VAL A 257 2.10 -5.95 -6.41
CA VAL A 257 3.13 -6.91 -6.03
C VAL A 257 3.76 -7.54 -7.27
N TYR A 258 2.95 -8.09 -8.17
CA TYR A 258 3.44 -8.91 -9.28
C TYR A 258 4.02 -8.06 -10.42
N LEU A 259 3.48 -6.87 -10.70
CA LEU A 259 3.84 -6.10 -11.90
C LEU A 259 4.57 -4.78 -11.62
N VAL A 260 4.53 -4.27 -10.39
CA VAL A 260 5.14 -2.96 -10.03
C VAL A 260 6.35 -3.13 -9.11
N LEU A 261 6.23 -3.96 -8.06
CA LEU A 261 7.29 -4.17 -7.08
C LEU A 261 8.37 -5.12 -7.56
N VAL A 262 7.96 -6.31 -8.04
CA VAL A 262 8.89 -7.29 -8.60
C VAL A 262 9.42 -6.71 -9.92
N LYS A 263 10.73 -6.56 -10.03
CA LYS A 263 11.40 -6.09 -11.26
C LYS A 263 12.00 -7.27 -11.99
#